data_AF-A0A1A2E624-F1
#
_entry.id   AF-A0A1A2E624-F1
#
_cell.length_a   1.000
_cell.length_b   1.000
_cell.length_c   1.000
_cell.angle_alpha   90.00
_cell.angle_beta   90.00
_cell.angle_gamma   90.00
#
_symmetry.space_group_name_H-M   'P 1'
#
loop_
_entity.id
_entity.type
_entity.pdbx_description
1 polymer ?
#
loop_
_entity_poly.entity_id
_entity_poly.type
_entity_poly.pdbx_seq_one_letter_code
_entity_poly.pdbx_strand_id
1 'polypeptide(L)'
;MSGLGYTAPAVLSVIAVCALELGWLRTGLFRRPAYWLAMLIALGFQVPVDGWLTKLSAPIVSYDERHTSGLRFPFDIPVEDFLFGFAMLTAVLLLWERQRAPR
;
A
#
# COMPACT_ATOMS: atom_id res chain seq x y z
N MET A 1 13.74 -5.46 -20.72
CA MET A 1 13.13 -4.35 -19.98
C MET A 1 13.54 -4.55 -18.52
N SER A 2 14.06 -3.52 -17.87
CA SER A 2 14.77 -3.57 -16.59
C SER A 2 14.05 -4.43 -15.55
N GLY A 3 14.71 -5.49 -15.06
CA GLY A 3 14.24 -6.40 -14.00
C GLY A 3 14.11 -5.76 -12.62
N LEU A 4 13.60 -4.52 -12.56
CA LEU A 4 13.29 -3.81 -11.34
C LEU A 4 11.97 -4.28 -10.72
N GLY A 5 11.14 -5.03 -11.46
CA GLY A 5 9.89 -5.60 -10.99
C GLY A 5 8.90 -4.55 -10.45
N TYR A 6 7.68 -4.96 -10.16
CA TYR A 6 6.66 -4.22 -9.43
C TYR A 6 7.09 -3.88 -8.00
N THR A 7 8.10 -4.59 -7.46
CA THR A 7 8.64 -4.44 -6.11
C THR A 7 9.37 -3.12 -5.90
N ALA A 8 10.19 -2.68 -6.87
CA ALA A 8 10.91 -1.41 -6.76
C ALA A 8 9.97 -0.18 -6.62
N PRO A 9 8.96 0.03 -7.49
CA PRO A 9 8.04 1.16 -7.34
C PRO A 9 7.17 1.05 -6.09
N ALA A 10 6.79 -0.15 -5.65
CA ALA A 10 6.04 -0.33 -4.42
C ALA A 10 6.85 0.13 -3.19
N VAL A 11 8.09 -0.34 -3.06
CA VAL A 11 9.00 0.05 -1.96
C VAL A 11 9.33 1.55 -2.02
N LEU A 12 9.61 2.08 -3.21
CA LEU A 12 9.86 3.51 -3.41
C LEU A 12 8.65 4.36 -2.98
N SER A 13 7.43 3.91 -3.27
CA SER A 13 6.21 4.62 -2.91
C SER A 13 6.04 4.70 -1.39
N VAL A 14 6.30 3.62 -0.67
CA VAL A 14 6.26 3.62 0.81
C VAL A 14 7.31 4.58 1.38
N ILE A 15 8.55 4.53 0.88
CA ILE A 15 9.62 5.42 1.33
C ILE A 15 9.25 6.88 1.07
N ALA A 16 8.73 7.19 -0.12
CA ALA A 16 8.33 8.54 -0.50
C ALA A 16 7.24 9.10 0.42
N VAL A 17 6.22 8.29 0.74
CA VAL A 17 5.11 8.73 1.57
C VAL A 17 5.52 8.90 3.03
N CYS A 18 6.35 8.01 3.57
CA CYS A 18 6.95 8.17 4.89
C CYS A 18 7.85 9.41 4.96
N ALA A 19 8.67 9.67 3.93
CA ALA A 19 9.52 10.85 3.85
C ALA A 19 8.71 12.15 3.73
N LEU A 20 7.60 12.14 2.98
CA LEU A 20 6.69 13.28 2.88
C LEU A 20 6.05 13.62 4.23
N GLU A 21 5.59 12.62 4.98
CA GLU A 21 4.99 12.84 6.30
C GLU A 21 6.04 13.28 7.34
N LEU A 22 7.19 12.61 7.43
CA LEU A 22 8.19 12.90 8.46
C LEU A 22 9.04 14.14 8.14
N GLY A 23 9.37 14.34 6.87
CA GLY A 23 10.27 15.39 6.40
C GLY A 23 9.57 16.72 6.13
N TRP A 24 8.40 16.67 5.47
CA TRP A 24 7.82 17.87 4.84
C TRP A 24 6.51 18.34 5.48
N LEU A 25 5.54 17.44 5.63
CA LEU A 25 4.19 17.79 6.06
C LEU A 25 4.04 17.77 7.58
N ARG A 26 4.71 16.84 8.27
CA ARG A 26 4.71 16.69 9.73
C ARG A 26 3.32 16.79 10.33
N THR A 27 2.32 16.20 9.67
CA THR A 27 0.91 16.33 10.08
C THR A 27 0.61 15.54 11.36
N GLY A 28 1.49 14.62 11.74
CA GLY A 28 1.32 13.75 12.90
C GLY A 28 0.25 12.69 12.66
N LEU A 29 -0.06 12.39 11.40
CA LEU A 29 -1.10 11.46 10.99
C LEU A 29 -0.86 10.07 11.59
N PHE A 30 0.39 9.60 11.57
CA PHE A 30 0.78 8.30 12.16
C PHE A 30 0.59 8.22 13.68
N ARG A 31 0.46 9.36 14.38
CA ARG A 31 0.22 9.39 15.83
C ARG A 31 -1.27 9.31 16.18
N ARG A 32 -2.17 9.44 15.19
CA ARG A 32 -3.62 9.42 15.43
C ARG A 32 -4.15 7.98 15.40
N PRO A 33 -4.88 7.53 16.44
CA PRO A 33 -5.44 6.16 16.45
C PRO A 33 -6.46 5.95 15.32
N ALA A 34 -7.16 7.00 14.90
CA ALA A 34 -8.10 6.95 13.77
C ALA A 34 -7.42 6.55 12.45
N TYR A 35 -6.16 6.95 12.23
CA TYR A 35 -5.39 6.53 11.05
C TYR A 35 -5.17 5.01 11.04
N TRP A 36 -4.76 4.45 12.18
CA TRP A 36 -4.54 3.01 12.31
C TRP A 36 -5.83 2.21 12.20
N LEU A 37 -6.95 2.74 12.71
CA LEU A 37 -8.27 2.14 12.53
C LEU A 37 -8.69 2.14 11.06
N ALA A 38 -8.49 3.24 10.34
CA ALA A 38 -8.78 3.31 8.90
C ALA A 38 -7.91 2.31 8.12
N MET A 39 -6.63 2.20 8.47
CA MET A 39 -5.72 1.23 7.85
C MET A 39 -6.16 -0.21 8.15
N LEU A 40 -6.56 -0.50 9.39
CA LEU A 40 -7.07 -1.82 9.79
C LEU A 40 -8.34 -2.19 9.01
N ILE A 41 -9.28 -1.26 8.87
CA ILE A 41 -10.51 -1.49 8.10
C ILE A 41 -10.17 -1.76 6.64
N ALA A 42 -9.33 -0.91 6.03
CA ALA A 42 -8.92 -1.07 4.64
C ALA A 42 -8.23 -2.42 4.41
N LEU A 43 -7.26 -2.78 5.25
CA LEU A 43 -6.58 -4.07 5.20
C LEU A 43 -7.54 -5.24 5.46
N GLY A 44 -8.50 -5.08 6.35
CA GLY A 44 -9.52 -6.09 6.65
C GLY A 44 -10.41 -6.43 5.47
N PHE A 45 -10.67 -5.47 4.57
CA PHE A 45 -11.36 -5.73 3.30
C PHE A 45 -10.41 -6.10 2.17
N GLN A 46 -9.20 -5.54 2.15
CA GLN A 46 -8.19 -5.80 1.13
C GLN A 46 -7.76 -7.26 1.13
N VAL A 47 -7.42 -7.83 2.30
CA VAL A 47 -6.95 -9.22 2.42
C VAL A 47 -7.94 -10.25 1.84
N PRO A 48 -9.24 -10.27 2.19
CA PRO A 48 -10.16 -11.26 1.62
C PRO A 48 -10.47 -11.02 0.14
N VAL A 49 -10.49 -9.76 -0.32
CA VAL A 49 -10.78 -9.43 -1.73
C VAL A 49 -9.59 -9.78 -2.63
N ASP A 50 -8.40 -9.31 -2.27
CA ASP A 50 -7.18 -9.58 -3.02
C ASP A 50 -6.87 -11.08 -2.98
N GLY A 51 -7.00 -11.73 -1.82
CA GLY A 51 -6.77 -13.18 -1.68
C GLY A 51 -7.76 -14.02 -2.49
N TRP A 52 -8.97 -13.52 -2.72
CA TRP A 52 -9.93 -14.16 -3.63
C TRP A 52 -9.55 -13.97 -5.10
N LEU A 53 -9.10 -12.77 -5.48
CA LEU A 53 -8.69 -12.42 -6.85
C LEU A 53 -7.39 -13.09 -7.30
N THR A 54 -6.44 -13.30 -6.36
CA THR A 54 -5.12 -13.88 -6.63
C THR A 54 -5.04 -15.38 -6.40
N LYS A 55 -6.17 -16.04 -6.12
CA LYS A 55 -6.24 -17.46 -5.78
C LYS A 55 -5.68 -18.35 -6.90
N LEU A 56 -4.66 -19.15 -6.58
CA LEU A 56 -3.97 -20.07 -7.52
C LEU A 56 -4.89 -21.15 -8.12
N SER A 57 -6.00 -21.50 -7.47
CA SER A 57 -6.95 -22.51 -7.96
C SER A 57 -7.82 -22.03 -9.14
N ALA A 58 -7.99 -20.71 -9.30
CA ALA A 58 -8.75 -20.09 -10.38
C ALA A 58 -8.28 -18.63 -10.55
N PRO A 59 -7.09 -18.41 -11.13
CA PRO A 59 -6.50 -17.08 -11.19
C PRO A 59 -7.33 -16.18 -12.11
N ILE A 60 -8.07 -15.25 -11.52
CA ILE A 60 -8.76 -14.17 -12.25
C ILE A 60 -7.74 -13.09 -12.64
N VAL A 61 -6.77 -12.83 -11.76
CA VAL A 61 -5.64 -11.93 -12.00
C VAL A 61 -4.36 -12.75 -12.10
N SER A 62 -3.79 -12.82 -13.30
CA SER A 62 -2.50 -13.46 -13.56
C SER A 62 -1.40 -12.41 -13.53
N TYR A 63 -0.59 -12.43 -12.47
CA TYR A 63 0.64 -11.65 -12.39
C TYR A 63 1.77 -12.42 -13.09
N ASP A 64 2.50 -11.77 -13.97
CA ASP A 64 3.67 -12.34 -14.64
C ASP A 64 4.81 -12.48 -13.62
N GLU A 65 5.19 -13.72 -13.30
CA GLU A 65 6.19 -14.08 -12.26
C GLU A 65 7.56 -13.43 -12.47
N ARG A 66 7.84 -12.94 -13.68
CA ARG A 66 9.08 -12.22 -14.03
C ARG A 66 9.13 -10.80 -13.47
N HIS A 67 8.03 -10.28 -12.93
CA HIS A 67 7.93 -8.89 -12.46
C HIS A 67 7.56 -8.76 -10.97
N THR A 68 7.22 -9.82 -10.25
CA THR A 68 6.95 -9.77 -8.80
C THR A 68 8.05 -10.46 -8.01
N SER A 69 8.30 -10.04 -6.76
CA SER A 69 9.37 -10.61 -5.92
C SER A 69 9.17 -12.09 -5.55
N GLY A 70 8.03 -12.68 -5.92
CA GLY A 70 7.62 -14.03 -5.52
C GLY A 70 7.13 -14.11 -4.08
N LEU A 71 7.19 -13.02 -3.31
CA LEU A 71 6.71 -12.99 -1.92
C LEU A 71 5.20 -12.78 -1.90
N ARG A 72 4.44 -13.83 -1.57
CA ARG A 72 2.98 -13.80 -1.56
C ARG A 72 2.45 -14.19 -0.18
N PHE A 73 1.90 -13.23 0.57
CA PHE A 73 1.41 -13.46 1.93
C PHE A 73 0.50 -12.31 2.41
N PRO A 74 -0.58 -12.56 3.16
CA PRO A 74 -1.26 -13.84 3.41
C PRO A 74 -2.27 -14.16 2.27
N PHE A 75 -2.48 -15.43 1.92
CA PHE A 75 -3.38 -15.87 0.83
C PHE A 75 -2.93 -15.57 -0.61
N ASP A 76 -1.65 -15.80 -0.94
CA ASP A 76 -1.13 -15.67 -2.31
C ASP A 76 -1.21 -14.26 -2.92
N ILE A 77 -1.42 -13.24 -2.09
CA ILE A 77 -1.43 -11.83 -2.47
C ILE A 77 0.02 -11.34 -2.57
N PRO A 78 0.45 -10.70 -3.67
CA PRO A 78 1.76 -10.04 -3.74
C PRO A 78 1.93 -9.05 -2.60
N VAL A 79 3.02 -9.15 -1.84
CA VAL A 79 3.27 -8.22 -0.71
C VAL A 79 3.36 -6.77 -1.19
N GLU A 80 3.75 -6.58 -2.45
CA GLU A 80 3.73 -5.30 -3.14
C GLU A 80 2.36 -4.60 -3.14
N ASP A 81 1.26 -5.33 -3.21
CA ASP A 81 -0.10 -4.75 -3.24
C ASP A 81 -0.47 -4.15 -1.88
N PHE A 82 0.02 -4.74 -0.78
CA PHE A 82 -0.11 -4.14 0.56
C PHE A 82 0.73 -2.88 0.71
N LEU A 83 1.96 -2.89 0.20
CA LEU A 83 2.85 -1.71 0.24
C LEU A 83 2.26 -0.56 -0.58
N PHE A 84 1.74 -0.86 -1.77
CA PHE A 84 1.10 0.13 -2.62
C PHE A 84 -0.20 0.65 -2.01
N GLY A 85 -1.07 -0.24 -1.53
CA GLY A 85 -2.32 0.13 -0.84
C GLY A 85 -2.06 1.03 0.37
N PHE A 86 -1.06 0.70 1.18
CA PHE A 86 -0.61 1.54 2.28
C PHE A 86 -0.15 2.91 1.78
N ALA A 87 0.79 2.96 0.83
CA ALA A 87 1.33 4.22 0.32
C ALA A 87 0.23 5.12 -0.25
N MET A 88 -0.70 4.56 -1.02
CA MET A 88 -1.83 5.28 -1.61
C MET A 88 -2.76 5.86 -0.53
N LEU A 89 -3.21 5.02 0.41
CA LEU A 89 -4.11 5.46 1.49
C LEU A 89 -3.45 6.56 2.34
N THR A 90 -2.20 6.36 2.72
CA THR A 90 -1.46 7.34 3.51
C THR A 90 -1.26 8.65 2.73
N ALA A 91 -0.93 8.60 1.44
CA ALA A 91 -0.79 9.79 0.60
C ALA A 91 -2.09 10.59 0.49
N VAL A 92 -3.22 9.92 0.28
CA VAL A 92 -4.55 10.57 0.21
C VAL A 92 -4.89 11.25 1.53
N LEU A 93 -4.70 10.56 2.65
CA LEU A 93 -4.97 11.11 3.99
C LEU A 93 -4.04 12.29 4.33
N LEU A 94 -2.78 12.22 3.93
CA LEU A 94 -1.80 13.31 4.10
C LEU A 94 -2.22 14.56 3.32
N LEU A 95 -2.57 14.41 2.04
CA LEU A 95 -3.03 15.52 1.21
C LEU A 95 -4.32 16.11 1.76
N TRP A 96 -5.23 15.28 2.26
CA TRP A 96 -6.47 15.71 2.89
C TRP A 96 -6.21 16.53 4.17
N GLU A 97 -5.38 16.04 5.10
CA GLU A 97 -5.02 16.80 6.31
C GLU A 97 -4.31 18.11 5.98
N ARG A 98 -3.43 18.12 4.97
CA ARG A 98 -2.79 19.36 4.50
C ARG A 98 -3.80 20.39 4.00
N GLN A 99 -4.84 19.97 3.28
CA GLN A 99 -5.89 20.89 2.84
C GLN A 99 -6.79 21.37 3.99
N ARG A 100 -6.92 20.57 5.05
CA ARG A 100 -7.72 20.89 6.24
C ARG A 100 -7.01 21.83 7.22
N ALA A 101 -5.69 21.83 7.24
CA ALA A 101 -4.91 22.77 8.05
C ALA A 101 -5.28 24.21 7.62
N PRO A 102 -5.75 25.07 8.53
CA PRO A 102 -5.97 26.47 8.21
C PRO A 102 -4.65 27.08 7.74
N ARG A 103 -4.66 27.78 6.62
CA ARG A 103 -3.52 28.57 6.16
C ARG A 103 -3.20 29.70 7.13
#